data_AF-A0A7R9E5A8-F1
#
_entry.id   AF-A0A7R9E5A8-F1
#
_cell.length_a   1.000
_cell.length_b   1.000
_cell.length_c   1.000
_cell.angle_alpha   90.00
_cell.angle_beta   90.00
_cell.angle_gamma   90.00
#
_symmetry.space_group_name_H-M   'P 1'
#
loop_
_entity.id
_entity.type
_entity.pdbx_description
1 polymer ?
#
loop_
_entity_poly.entity_id
_entity_poly.type
_entity_poly.pdbx_seq_one_letter_code
_entity_poly.pdbx_strand_id
1 'polypeptide(L)'
;MGFEVNRFQGEVDEELVCPICSGVLEDPLQAPVCEHAFCRGCIQEWISRQPTCPVDRQPITSAQLRPVPRILRNLLSRLCIACDNAGYGCASVVKLDLLNSHLEECENNPKRPVPCEQGCGLVIPKDELKEHNCVRELRSLIHNQQQKMSDFQQEMVEQRFQINEQKRELQLLKDFMRAMRISNPAMRAIADQMERDEVLRWSNSLTRARVTRWGGMISTPDEVLQAMIKRTLSESGCPPHIVDDLMENAHERRWPPGLCSLETRQNNRRQYENYVCKRVPGKQAVVVLHCDNTHMSDDMMVEPGLVMIFAHGIE
;
A
#
# COMPACT_ATOMS: atom_id res chain seq x y z
N MET A 1 -25.43 -20.09 22.68
CA MET A 1 -26.31 -18.96 22.35
C MET A 1 -26.98 -18.53 23.63
N GLY A 2 -26.77 -17.29 24.09
CA GLY A 2 -27.23 -16.84 25.41
C GLY A 2 -26.42 -17.43 26.56
N PHE A 3 -26.34 -16.70 27.68
CA PHE A 3 -25.64 -17.18 28.88
C PHE A 3 -26.58 -18.04 29.73
N GLU A 4 -26.06 -19.14 30.29
CA GLU A 4 -26.86 -20.01 31.17
C GLU A 4 -27.25 -19.26 32.46
N VAL A 5 -28.55 -19.26 32.77
CA VAL A 5 -29.12 -18.50 33.89
C VAL A 5 -28.50 -18.92 35.24
N ASN A 6 -28.21 -20.21 35.42
CA ASN A 6 -27.65 -20.78 36.65
C ASN A 6 -26.23 -20.26 36.98
N ARG A 7 -25.55 -19.61 36.04
CA ARG A 7 -24.24 -19.01 36.26
C ARG A 7 -24.30 -17.64 36.92
N PHE A 8 -25.46 -17.00 36.92
CA PHE A 8 -25.62 -15.68 37.48
C PHE A 8 -25.85 -15.74 38.99
N GLN A 9 -25.30 -14.77 39.70
CA GLN A 9 -25.49 -14.63 41.13
C GLN A 9 -26.77 -13.81 41.40
N GLY A 10 -27.73 -14.42 42.10
CA GLY A 10 -29.02 -13.81 42.41
C GLY A 10 -30.10 -14.13 41.38
N GLU A 11 -31.26 -13.51 41.53
CA GLU A 11 -32.36 -13.67 40.58
C GLU A 11 -32.11 -12.83 39.32
N VAL A 12 -32.26 -13.45 38.15
CA VAL A 12 -32.21 -12.77 36.85
C VAL A 12 -33.63 -12.44 36.44
N ASP A 13 -33.87 -11.18 36.11
CA ASP A 13 -35.16 -10.71 35.61
C ASP A 13 -35.53 -11.42 34.29
N GLU A 14 -36.78 -11.87 34.18
CA GLU A 14 -37.29 -12.57 32.98
C GLU A 14 -37.20 -11.69 31.72
N GLU A 15 -37.26 -10.36 31.86
CA GLU A 15 -37.08 -9.42 30.73
C GLU A 15 -35.67 -9.47 30.12
N LEU A 16 -34.70 -10.03 30.83
CA LEU A 16 -33.31 -10.19 30.38
C LEU A 16 -33.04 -11.56 29.76
N VAL A 17 -34.06 -12.42 29.66
CA VAL A 17 -33.95 -13.79 29.14
C VAL A 17 -34.44 -13.84 27.70
N CYS A 18 -33.66 -14.48 26.83
CA CYS A 18 -34.00 -14.69 25.44
C CYS A 18 -35.12 -15.74 25.30
N PRO A 19 -36.26 -15.43 24.67
CA PRO A 19 -37.37 -16.38 24.50
C PRO A 19 -37.04 -17.60 23.61
N ILE A 20 -35.94 -17.55 22.84
CA ILE A 20 -35.56 -18.61 21.90
C ILE A 20 -34.67 -19.65 22.58
N CYS A 21 -33.62 -19.21 23.29
CA CYS A 21 -32.66 -20.12 23.93
C CYS A 21 -32.86 -20.26 25.44
N SER A 22 -33.78 -19.50 26.03
CA SER A 22 -34.05 -19.45 27.47
C SER A 22 -32.83 -19.09 28.34
N GLY A 23 -31.79 -18.52 27.74
CA GLY A 23 -30.61 -18.00 28.42
C GLY A 23 -30.65 -16.47 28.53
N VAL A 24 -29.82 -15.91 29.40
CA VAL A 24 -29.64 -14.46 29.52
C VAL A 24 -29.09 -13.91 28.20
N LEU A 25 -29.65 -12.79 27.77
CA LEU A 25 -29.39 -12.15 26.49
C LEU A 25 -27.89 -11.90 26.21
N GLU A 26 -27.40 -12.45 25.11
CA GLU A 26 -26.03 -12.30 24.58
C GLU A 26 -26.06 -11.53 23.26
N ASP A 27 -25.29 -10.42 23.17
CA ASP A 27 -25.33 -9.44 22.07
C ASP A 27 -26.78 -9.14 21.60
N PRO A 28 -27.63 -8.58 22.48
CA PRO A 28 -29.06 -8.56 22.21
C PRO A 28 -29.50 -7.58 21.13
N LEU A 29 -30.43 -8.04 20.31
CA LEU A 29 -31.15 -7.25 19.31
C LEU A 29 -32.64 -7.21 19.63
N GLN A 30 -33.27 -6.09 19.29
CA GLN A 30 -34.68 -5.82 19.50
C GLN A 30 -35.42 -5.70 18.16
N ALA A 31 -36.63 -6.27 18.10
CA ALA A 31 -37.57 -6.02 17.02
C ALA A 31 -38.18 -4.60 17.18
N PRO A 32 -38.17 -3.75 16.14
CA PRO A 32 -38.51 -2.34 16.31
C PRO A 32 -40.00 -2.05 16.51
N VAL A 33 -40.89 -2.97 16.12
CA VAL A 33 -42.35 -2.75 16.19
C VAL A 33 -42.95 -3.32 17.49
N CYS A 34 -42.52 -4.52 17.87
CA CYS A 34 -43.05 -5.23 19.04
C CYS A 34 -42.11 -5.25 20.24
N GLU A 35 -40.94 -4.62 20.13
CA GLU A 35 -39.98 -4.40 21.23
C GLU A 35 -39.42 -5.66 21.92
N HIS A 36 -39.73 -6.86 21.43
CA HIS A 36 -39.14 -8.10 21.93
C HIS A 36 -37.62 -8.17 21.65
N ALA A 37 -36.86 -8.60 22.66
CA ALA A 37 -35.41 -8.73 22.60
C ALA A 37 -34.96 -10.20 22.52
N PHE A 38 -33.89 -10.45 21.77
CA PHE A 38 -33.35 -11.78 21.51
C PHE A 38 -31.82 -11.71 21.42
N CYS A 39 -31.12 -12.83 21.68
CA CYS A 39 -29.71 -12.94 21.34
C CYS A 39 -29.54 -12.79 19.83
N ARG A 40 -28.51 -12.06 19.37
CA ARG A 40 -28.28 -11.83 17.93
C ARG A 40 -28.25 -13.11 17.12
N GLY A 41 -27.49 -14.11 17.57
CA GLY A 41 -27.39 -15.38 16.87
C GLY A 41 -28.74 -16.10 16.79
N CYS A 42 -29.52 -16.11 17.88
CA CYS A 42 -30.83 -16.76 17.91
C CYS A 42 -31.81 -16.15 16.91
N ILE A 43 -31.93 -14.81 16.90
CA ILE A 43 -32.91 -14.14 16.04
C ILE A 43 -32.49 -14.16 14.57
N GLN A 44 -31.19 -14.08 14.28
CA GLN A 44 -30.69 -14.20 12.90
C GLN A 44 -30.94 -15.60 12.34
N GLU A 45 -30.70 -16.65 13.12
CA GLU A 45 -31.00 -18.03 12.70
C GLU A 45 -32.50 -18.21 12.48
N TRP A 46 -33.35 -17.69 13.37
CA TRP A 46 -34.80 -17.76 13.20
C TRP A 46 -35.26 -17.06 11.92
N ILE A 47 -34.88 -15.79 11.72
CA ILE A 47 -35.28 -14.98 10.55
C ILE A 47 -34.83 -15.61 9.23
N SER A 48 -33.67 -16.30 9.22
CA SER A 48 -33.19 -17.00 8.02
C SER A 48 -34.14 -18.10 7.55
N ARG A 49 -34.96 -18.65 8.46
CA ARG A 49 -35.96 -19.69 8.18
C ARG A 49 -37.37 -19.10 8.06
N GLN A 50 -37.71 -18.18 8.96
CA GLN A 50 -39.03 -17.56 9.07
C GLN A 50 -38.88 -16.08 9.40
N PRO A 51 -39.19 -15.13 8.48
CA PRO A 51 -39.02 -13.70 8.69
C PRO A 51 -40.15 -13.09 9.54
N THR A 52 -40.35 -13.65 10.73
CA THR A 52 -41.35 -13.24 11.72
C THR A 52 -40.76 -13.23 13.13
N CYS A 53 -41.33 -12.43 14.01
CA CYS A 53 -40.96 -12.41 15.42
C CYS A 53 -41.38 -13.74 16.09
N PRO A 54 -40.48 -14.40 16.83
CA PRO A 54 -40.78 -15.66 17.52
C PRO A 54 -41.91 -15.58 18.55
N VAL A 55 -42.18 -14.39 19.12
CA VAL A 55 -43.14 -14.22 20.23
C VAL A 55 -44.55 -13.93 19.73
N ASP A 56 -44.70 -12.97 18.81
CA ASP A 56 -46.00 -12.45 18.35
C ASP A 56 -46.25 -12.60 16.84
N ARG A 57 -45.31 -13.23 16.13
CA ARG A 57 -45.38 -13.54 14.68
C ARG A 57 -45.47 -12.32 13.77
N GLN A 58 -45.18 -11.12 14.26
CA GLN A 58 -45.10 -9.91 13.44
C GLN A 58 -43.98 -10.05 12.39
N PRO A 59 -44.17 -9.57 11.14
CA PRO A 59 -43.16 -9.67 10.10
C PRO A 59 -41.93 -8.83 10.46
N ILE A 60 -40.74 -9.46 10.43
CA ILE A 60 -39.47 -8.80 10.72
C ILE A 60 -38.38 -9.26 9.75
N THR A 61 -37.46 -8.37 9.43
CA THR A 61 -36.28 -8.68 8.61
C THR A 61 -35.00 -8.40 9.37
N SER A 62 -33.91 -9.05 8.99
CA SER A 62 -32.60 -8.89 9.64
C SER A 62 -32.12 -7.42 9.65
N ALA A 63 -32.42 -6.67 8.58
CA ALA A 63 -32.05 -5.25 8.46
C ALA A 63 -32.85 -4.31 9.38
N GLN A 64 -34.01 -4.75 9.89
CA GLN A 64 -34.86 -3.94 10.77
C GLN A 64 -34.50 -4.09 12.25
N LEU A 65 -33.74 -5.13 12.62
CA LEU A 65 -33.32 -5.36 14.00
C LEU A 65 -32.43 -4.20 14.48
N ARG A 66 -32.66 -3.76 15.71
CA ARG A 66 -31.89 -2.67 16.34
C ARG A 66 -31.20 -3.17 17.61
N PRO A 67 -30.08 -2.56 18.02
CA PRO A 67 -29.55 -2.79 19.36
C PRO A 67 -30.60 -2.45 20.42
N VAL A 68 -30.65 -3.22 21.50
CA VAL A 68 -31.55 -2.93 22.62
C VAL A 68 -31.30 -1.55 23.25
N PRO A 69 -32.31 -0.94 23.90
CA PRO A 69 -32.15 0.33 24.61
C PRO A 69 -31.02 0.31 25.65
N ARG A 70 -30.39 1.47 25.86
CA ARG A 70 -29.25 1.60 26.79
C ARG A 70 -29.58 1.13 28.21
N ILE A 71 -30.82 1.31 28.67
CA ILE A 71 -31.25 0.87 30.00
C ILE A 71 -31.15 -0.66 30.14
N LEU A 72 -31.60 -1.42 29.13
CA LEU A 72 -31.53 -2.89 29.13
C LEU A 72 -30.07 -3.35 29.09
N ARG A 73 -29.24 -2.72 28.25
CA ARG A 73 -27.80 -2.99 28.21
C ARG A 73 -27.13 -2.74 29.57
N ASN A 74 -27.47 -1.63 30.24
CA ASN A 74 -26.94 -1.31 31.56
C ASN A 74 -27.44 -2.26 32.67
N LEU A 75 -28.64 -2.84 32.52
CA LEU A 75 -29.14 -3.88 33.42
C LEU A 75 -28.34 -5.18 33.23
N LEU A 76 -28.17 -5.62 31.99
CA LEU A 76 -27.33 -6.78 31.63
C LEU A 76 -25.89 -6.63 32.13
N SER A 77 -25.25 -5.47 31.91
CA SER A 77 -23.87 -5.21 32.36
C SER A 77 -23.70 -5.26 33.88
N ARG A 78 -24.76 -5.05 34.67
CA ARG A 78 -24.70 -5.09 36.14
C ARG A 78 -24.86 -6.49 36.72
N LEU A 79 -25.34 -7.44 35.93
CA LEU A 79 -25.48 -8.83 36.37
C LEU A 79 -24.10 -9.40 36.70
N CYS A 80 -24.02 -10.13 37.81
CA CYS A 80 -22.82 -10.83 38.24
C CYS A 80 -22.89 -12.28 37.75
N ILE A 81 -21.85 -12.75 37.07
CA ILE A 81 -21.78 -14.09 36.47
C ILE A 81 -20.51 -14.82 36.91
N ALA A 82 -20.64 -16.12 37.17
CA ALA A 82 -19.52 -17.01 37.40
C ALA A 82 -18.76 -17.30 36.11
N CYS A 83 -17.43 -17.36 36.21
CA CYS A 83 -16.54 -17.70 35.10
C CYS A 83 -16.89 -19.07 34.47
N ASP A 84 -16.74 -19.20 33.15
CA ASP A 84 -16.88 -20.49 32.44
C ASP A 84 -15.96 -21.57 33.01
N ASN A 85 -14.80 -21.14 33.53
CA ASN A 85 -13.79 -22.03 34.09
C ASN A 85 -14.05 -22.38 35.57
N ALA A 86 -15.26 -22.19 36.08
CA ALA A 86 -15.63 -22.56 37.46
C ALA A 86 -15.41 -24.06 37.73
N GLY A 87 -15.74 -24.93 36.77
CA GLY A 87 -15.46 -26.37 36.86
C GLY A 87 -13.97 -26.72 36.91
N TYR A 88 -13.09 -25.82 36.44
CA TYR A 88 -11.63 -25.96 36.51
C TYR A 88 -11.02 -25.24 37.73
N GLY A 89 -11.85 -24.75 38.66
CA GLY A 89 -11.43 -24.15 39.92
C GLY A 89 -11.47 -22.61 39.95
N CYS A 90 -11.99 -21.94 38.93
CA CYS A 90 -12.18 -20.48 38.98
C CYS A 90 -13.38 -20.10 39.86
N ALA A 91 -13.13 -19.61 41.06
CA ALA A 91 -14.19 -19.12 41.96
C ALA A 91 -14.61 -17.67 41.69
N SER A 92 -14.12 -17.04 40.62
CA SER A 92 -14.40 -15.63 40.36
C SER A 92 -15.83 -15.42 39.88
N VAL A 93 -16.46 -14.39 40.45
CA VAL A 93 -17.75 -13.86 40.01
C VAL A 93 -17.49 -12.41 39.61
N VAL A 94 -17.75 -12.10 38.35
CA VAL A 94 -17.47 -10.79 37.76
C VAL A 94 -18.75 -10.22 37.16
N LYS A 95 -18.78 -8.91 36.92
CA LYS A 95 -19.86 -8.31 36.14
C LYS A 95 -19.82 -8.83 34.71
N LEU A 96 -21.00 -8.98 34.08
CA LEU A 96 -21.13 -9.55 32.75
C LEU A 96 -20.31 -8.78 31.70
N ASP A 97 -20.19 -7.46 31.84
CA ASP A 97 -19.37 -6.62 30.95
C ASP A 97 -17.85 -6.88 31.08
N LEU A 98 -17.40 -7.38 32.22
CA LEU A 98 -16.00 -7.74 32.50
C LEU A 98 -15.70 -9.23 32.29
N LEU A 99 -16.69 -10.05 31.93
CA LEU A 99 -16.51 -11.49 31.75
C LEU A 99 -15.47 -11.80 30.68
N ASN A 100 -15.55 -11.14 29.50
CA ASN A 100 -14.62 -11.40 28.40
C ASN A 100 -13.17 -11.10 28.79
N SER A 101 -12.91 -9.94 29.41
CA SER A 101 -11.57 -9.61 29.91
C SER A 101 -11.07 -10.60 30.96
N HIS A 102 -11.96 -11.08 31.83
CA HIS A 102 -11.60 -12.12 32.79
C HIS A 102 -11.23 -13.44 32.09
N LEU A 103 -11.99 -13.88 31.08
CA LEU A 103 -11.71 -15.14 30.37
C LEU A 103 -10.37 -15.16 29.64
N GLU A 104 -9.97 -14.00 29.10
CA GLU A 104 -8.65 -13.82 28.46
C GLU A 104 -7.50 -13.98 29.46
N GLU A 105 -7.68 -13.49 30.69
CA GLU A 105 -6.65 -13.50 31.74
C GLU A 105 -6.81 -14.63 32.77
N CYS A 106 -7.86 -15.43 32.67
CA CYS A 106 -8.25 -16.41 33.70
C CYS A 106 -7.13 -17.44 33.92
N GLU A 107 -6.58 -17.47 35.14
CA GLU A 107 -5.50 -18.40 35.50
C GLU A 107 -5.92 -19.88 35.37
N ASN A 108 -7.21 -20.16 35.53
CA ASN A 108 -7.79 -21.51 35.47
C ASN A 108 -8.37 -21.86 34.10
N ASN A 109 -8.13 -21.04 33.08
CA ASN A 109 -8.46 -21.39 31.71
C ASN A 109 -7.53 -22.54 31.25
N PRO A 110 -8.06 -23.76 30.98
CA PRO A 110 -7.25 -24.90 30.57
C PRO A 110 -6.56 -24.67 29.23
N LYS A 111 -7.18 -23.91 28.33
CA LYS A 111 -6.64 -23.58 27.01
C LYS A 111 -5.73 -22.36 27.01
N ARG A 112 -5.44 -21.78 28.18
CA ARG A 112 -4.58 -20.60 28.28
C ARG A 112 -3.21 -20.93 27.67
N PRO A 113 -2.76 -20.17 26.66
CA PRO A 113 -1.45 -20.38 26.07
C PRO A 113 -0.38 -20.00 27.10
N VAL A 114 0.45 -20.98 27.45
CA VAL A 114 1.55 -20.81 28.40
C VAL A 114 2.86 -21.26 27.74
N PRO A 115 3.96 -20.50 27.94
CA PRO A 115 5.25 -20.93 27.44
C PRO A 115 5.68 -22.20 28.19
N CYS A 116 6.31 -23.13 27.48
CA CYS A 116 6.86 -24.31 28.10
C CYS A 116 7.97 -23.96 29.11
N GLU A 117 7.80 -24.36 30.37
CA GLU A 117 8.76 -24.12 31.46
C GLU A 117 10.06 -24.93 31.31
N GLN A 118 10.05 -25.98 30.50
CA GLN A 118 11.22 -26.83 30.21
C GLN A 118 12.14 -26.24 29.13
N GLY A 119 11.90 -24.99 28.71
CA GLY A 119 12.84 -24.21 27.90
C GLY A 119 12.80 -24.47 26.38
N CYS A 120 11.80 -25.18 25.86
CA CYS A 120 11.66 -25.38 24.40
C CYS A 120 11.12 -24.14 23.68
N GLY A 121 10.63 -23.14 24.40
CA GLY A 121 10.10 -21.89 23.84
C GLY A 121 8.76 -22.02 23.12
N LEU A 122 8.15 -23.21 23.09
CA LEU A 122 6.83 -23.42 22.51
C LEU A 122 5.74 -22.88 23.44
N VAL A 123 4.70 -22.29 22.85
CA VAL A 123 3.50 -21.83 23.54
C VAL A 123 2.45 -22.91 23.39
N ILE A 124 1.96 -23.45 24.51
CA ILE A 124 1.13 -24.66 24.56
C ILE A 124 -0.06 -24.38 25.48
N PRO A 125 -1.25 -24.95 25.21
CA PRO A 125 -2.36 -24.96 26.17
C PRO A 125 -1.95 -25.52 27.55
N LYS A 126 -2.45 -24.91 28.63
CA LYS A 126 -2.09 -25.27 30.02
C LYS A 126 -2.49 -26.70 30.38
N ASP A 127 -3.56 -27.22 29.82
CA ASP A 127 -4.01 -28.62 30.00
C ASP A 127 -3.10 -29.64 29.31
N GLU A 128 -2.58 -29.31 28.14
CA GLU A 128 -1.65 -30.15 27.36
C GLU A 128 -0.21 -30.16 27.90
N LEU A 129 0.15 -29.24 28.82
CA LEU A 129 1.49 -29.18 29.41
C LEU A 129 1.96 -30.50 30.04
N LYS A 130 1.04 -31.28 30.62
CA LYS A 130 1.39 -32.56 31.27
C LYS A 130 1.86 -33.62 30.29
N GLU A 131 1.36 -33.57 29.06
CA GLU A 131 1.68 -34.54 27.99
C GLU A 131 2.75 -34.00 27.03
N HIS A 132 3.23 -32.78 27.26
CA HIS A 132 4.20 -32.13 26.39
C HIS A 132 5.58 -32.80 26.44
N ASN A 133 6.07 -33.21 25.27
CA ASN A 133 7.43 -33.69 25.09
C ASN A 133 8.23 -32.72 24.20
N CYS A 134 9.06 -31.89 24.84
CA CYS A 134 9.87 -30.87 24.16
C CYS A 134 10.68 -31.41 22.97
N VAL A 135 11.29 -32.58 23.14
CA VAL A 135 12.19 -33.15 22.13
C VAL A 135 11.41 -33.59 20.89
N ARG A 136 10.24 -34.20 21.09
CA ARG A 136 9.37 -34.63 19.97
C ARG A 136 8.85 -33.43 19.18
N GLU A 137 8.34 -32.42 19.88
CA GLU A 137 7.77 -31.24 19.24
C GLU A 137 8.85 -30.42 18.50
N LEU A 138 10.02 -30.21 19.11
CA LEU A 138 11.13 -29.52 18.45
C LEU A 138 11.65 -30.28 17.22
N ARG A 139 11.74 -31.61 17.27
CA ARG A 139 12.12 -32.42 16.09
C ARG A 139 11.09 -32.30 14.97
N SER A 140 9.80 -32.36 15.31
CA SER A 140 8.70 -32.18 14.35
C SER A 140 8.75 -30.78 13.71
N LEU A 141 8.99 -29.74 14.52
CA LEU A 141 9.11 -28.37 14.05
C LEU A 141 10.31 -28.17 13.12
N ILE A 142 11.48 -28.71 13.48
CA ILE A 142 12.68 -28.68 12.61
C ILE A 142 12.39 -29.40 11.29
N HIS A 143 11.78 -30.58 11.33
CA HIS A 143 11.44 -31.34 10.12
C HIS A 143 10.47 -30.57 9.22
N ASN A 144 9.42 -29.99 9.79
CA ASN A 144 8.44 -29.17 9.07
C ASN A 144 9.11 -27.92 8.46
N GLN A 145 9.99 -27.25 9.22
CA GLN A 145 10.75 -26.11 8.70
C GLN A 145 11.68 -26.51 7.57
N GLN A 146 12.38 -27.65 7.68
CA GLN A 146 13.24 -28.17 6.61
C GLN A 146 12.44 -28.49 5.35
N GLN A 147 11.26 -29.08 5.49
CA GLN A 147 10.37 -29.35 4.36
C GLN A 147 9.91 -28.05 3.69
N LYS A 148 9.39 -27.09 4.46
CA LYS A 148 8.99 -25.77 3.94
C LYS A 148 10.13 -25.04 3.24
N MET A 149 11.35 -25.11 3.78
CA MET A 149 12.52 -24.52 3.15
C MET A 149 12.84 -25.19 1.81
N SER A 150 12.69 -26.51 1.71
CA SER A 150 12.85 -27.25 0.46
C SER A 150 11.78 -26.85 -0.57
N ASP A 151 10.52 -26.78 -0.15
CA ASP A 151 9.40 -26.41 -1.01
C ASP A 151 9.58 -24.98 -1.56
N PHE A 152 9.92 -24.02 -0.70
CA PHE A 152 10.23 -22.65 -1.14
C PHE A 152 11.46 -22.58 -2.05
N GLN A 153 12.49 -23.39 -1.83
CA GLN A 153 13.62 -23.46 -2.74
C GLN A 153 13.21 -23.94 -4.13
N GLN A 154 12.33 -24.93 -4.21
CA GLN A 154 11.80 -25.42 -5.49
C GLN A 154 10.96 -24.34 -6.18
N GLU A 155 10.04 -23.69 -5.46
CA GLU A 155 9.24 -22.58 -6.00
C GLU A 155 10.11 -21.44 -6.53
N MET A 156 11.21 -21.11 -5.84
CA MET A 156 12.17 -20.10 -6.29
C MET A 156 12.86 -20.48 -7.61
N VAL A 157 13.15 -21.76 -7.81
CA VAL A 157 13.73 -22.25 -9.07
C VAL A 157 12.69 -22.16 -10.19
N GLU A 158 11.45 -22.55 -9.93
CA GLU A 158 10.34 -22.47 -10.89
C GLU A 158 10.03 -21.03 -11.29
N GLN A 159 9.91 -20.11 -10.31
CA GLN A 159 9.72 -18.69 -10.59
C GLN A 159 10.88 -18.09 -11.39
N ARG A 160 12.12 -18.50 -11.09
CA ARG A 160 13.30 -18.06 -11.86
C ARG A 160 13.22 -18.55 -13.31
N PHE A 161 12.73 -19.76 -13.54
CA PHE A 161 12.51 -20.28 -14.89
C PHE A 161 11.45 -19.44 -15.62
N GLN A 162 10.30 -19.18 -14.99
CA GLN A 162 9.23 -18.35 -15.58
C GLN A 162 9.70 -16.93 -15.91
N ILE A 163 10.47 -16.28 -15.02
CA ILE A 163 11.05 -14.95 -15.27
C ILE A 163 11.97 -14.98 -16.50
N ASN A 164 12.77 -16.04 -16.65
CA ASN A 164 13.68 -16.16 -17.79
C ASN A 164 12.91 -16.39 -19.10
N GLU A 165 11.81 -17.13 -19.07
CA GLU A 165 10.92 -17.32 -20.21
C GLU A 165 10.24 -16.01 -20.61
N GLN A 166 9.62 -15.31 -19.66
CA GLN A 166 9.00 -13.99 -19.91
C GLN A 166 10.02 -12.97 -20.47
N LYS A 167 11.26 -12.99 -19.98
CA LYS A 167 12.33 -12.14 -20.54
C LYS A 167 12.63 -12.47 -22.00
N ARG A 168 12.59 -13.75 -22.40
CA ARG A 168 12.78 -14.17 -23.80
C ARG A 168 11.63 -13.71 -24.67
N GLU A 169 10.38 -13.88 -24.22
CA GLU A 169 9.20 -13.39 -24.94
C GLU A 169 9.23 -11.87 -25.12
N LEU A 170 9.56 -11.13 -24.05
CA LEU A 170 9.72 -9.68 -24.12
C LEU A 170 10.81 -9.27 -25.11
N GLN A 171 11.90 -10.03 -25.19
CA GLN A 171 12.97 -9.77 -26.15
C GLN A 171 12.48 -9.99 -27.59
N LEU A 172 11.75 -11.08 -27.85
CA LEU A 172 11.14 -11.32 -29.17
C LEU A 172 10.14 -10.22 -29.56
N LEU A 173 9.31 -9.77 -28.62
CA LEU A 173 8.38 -8.66 -28.85
C LEU A 173 9.14 -7.36 -29.19
N LYS A 174 10.23 -7.06 -28.47
CA LYS A 174 11.08 -5.90 -28.77
C LYS A 174 11.67 -5.99 -30.18
N ASP A 175 12.16 -7.16 -30.58
CA ASP A 175 12.74 -7.35 -31.91
C ASP A 175 11.68 -7.28 -33.02
N PHE A 176 10.49 -7.81 -32.77
CA PHE A 176 9.34 -7.66 -33.66
C PHE A 176 8.93 -6.19 -33.83
N MET A 177 8.83 -5.43 -32.73
CA MET A 177 8.52 -3.99 -32.76
C MET A 177 9.59 -3.20 -33.54
N ARG A 178 10.88 -3.53 -33.37
CA ARG A 178 11.97 -2.93 -34.15
C ARG A 178 11.83 -3.23 -35.64
N ALA A 179 11.55 -4.48 -36.01
CA ALA A 179 11.35 -4.87 -37.40
C ALA A 179 10.14 -4.16 -38.03
N MET A 180 9.01 -4.08 -37.29
CA MET A 180 7.82 -3.34 -37.72
C MET A 180 8.07 -1.84 -37.88
N ARG A 181 8.91 -1.22 -37.04
CA ARG A 181 9.31 0.19 -37.17
C ARG A 181 10.04 0.46 -38.48
N ILE A 182 10.78 -0.51 -39.02
CA ILE A 182 11.52 -0.38 -40.28
C ILE A 182 10.60 -0.62 -41.48
N SER A 183 9.73 -1.64 -41.41
CA SER A 183 8.94 -2.08 -42.56
C SER A 183 7.63 -1.32 -42.75
N ASN A 184 7.07 -0.71 -41.70
CA ASN A 184 5.77 -0.03 -41.75
C ASN A 184 5.89 1.45 -41.35
N PRO A 185 5.73 2.39 -42.30
CA PRO A 185 5.76 3.82 -42.03
C PRO A 185 4.76 4.30 -40.97
N ALA A 186 3.58 3.68 -40.87
CA ALA A 186 2.59 4.02 -39.85
C ALA A 186 3.07 3.63 -38.44
N MET A 187 3.71 2.46 -38.29
CA MET A 187 4.29 2.03 -37.01
C MET A 187 5.49 2.90 -36.61
N ARG A 188 6.28 3.36 -37.58
CA ARG A 188 7.34 4.34 -37.34
C ARG A 188 6.78 5.66 -36.82
N ALA A 189 5.77 6.20 -37.48
CA ALA A 189 5.11 7.43 -37.07
C ALA A 189 4.51 7.32 -35.66
N ILE A 190 3.90 6.17 -35.32
CA ILE A 190 3.38 5.92 -33.97
C ILE A 190 4.52 5.89 -32.93
N ALA A 191 5.62 5.19 -33.21
CA ALA A 191 6.77 5.13 -32.30
C ALA A 191 7.40 6.52 -32.09
N ASP A 192 7.61 7.27 -33.18
CA ASP A 192 8.15 8.64 -33.13
C ASP A 192 7.20 9.58 -32.37
N GLN A 193 5.88 9.42 -32.54
CA GLN A 193 4.88 10.18 -31.78
C GLN A 193 4.93 9.85 -30.28
N MET A 194 5.04 8.56 -29.93
CA MET A 194 5.14 8.14 -28.53
C MET A 194 6.40 8.69 -27.85
N GLU A 195 7.54 8.68 -28.55
CA GLU A 195 8.80 9.27 -28.07
C GLU A 195 8.62 10.77 -27.81
N ARG A 196 8.02 11.51 -28.76
CA ARG A 196 7.71 12.95 -28.58
C ARG A 196 6.77 13.21 -27.39
N ASP A 197 5.72 12.41 -27.24
CA ASP A 197 4.76 12.54 -26.15
C ASP A 197 5.40 12.23 -24.78
N GLU A 198 6.41 11.36 -24.75
CA GLU A 198 7.23 11.12 -23.54
C GLU A 198 8.04 12.36 -23.17
N VAL A 199 8.72 12.99 -24.13
CA VAL A 199 9.49 14.23 -23.90
C VAL A 199 8.57 15.37 -23.45
N LEU A 200 7.40 15.52 -24.06
CA LEU A 200 6.43 16.56 -23.68
C LEU A 200 5.91 16.35 -22.25
N ARG A 201 5.58 15.10 -21.87
CA ARG A 201 5.15 14.77 -20.51
C ARG A 201 6.24 15.05 -19.48
N TRP A 202 7.49 14.70 -19.80
CA TRP A 202 8.63 15.01 -18.94
C TRP A 202 8.87 16.51 -18.83
N SER A 203 8.82 17.28 -19.92
CA SER A 203 8.92 18.74 -19.86
C SER A 203 7.89 19.35 -18.90
N ASN A 204 6.65 18.88 -18.99
CA ASN A 204 5.54 19.38 -18.17
C ASN A 204 5.69 19.03 -16.68
N SER A 205 6.48 18.01 -16.33
CA SER A 205 6.76 17.68 -14.92
C SER A 205 7.86 18.57 -14.32
N LEU A 206 8.70 19.18 -15.15
CA LEU A 206 9.77 20.07 -14.70
C LEU A 206 9.25 21.47 -14.36
N THR A 207 9.83 22.05 -13.30
CA THR A 207 9.53 23.43 -12.89
C THR A 207 10.12 24.42 -13.89
N ARG A 208 9.38 25.49 -14.21
CA ARG A 208 9.90 26.58 -15.04
C ARG A 208 10.96 27.36 -14.26
N ALA A 209 12.06 27.68 -14.91
CA ALA A 209 13.16 28.46 -14.35
C ALA A 209 13.24 29.84 -14.99
N ARG A 210 13.71 30.83 -14.23
CA ARG A 210 14.16 32.12 -14.74
C ARG A 210 15.67 32.24 -14.58
N VAL A 211 16.36 32.49 -15.69
CA VAL A 211 17.80 32.79 -15.68
C VAL A 211 17.99 34.29 -15.57
N THR A 212 18.55 34.75 -14.45
CA THR A 212 18.80 36.17 -14.16
C THR A 212 20.19 36.63 -14.60
N ARG A 213 21.15 35.70 -14.70
CA ARG A 213 22.56 35.99 -14.98
C ARG A 213 23.11 35.15 -16.13
N TRP A 214 22.72 35.50 -17.35
CA TRP A 214 23.20 34.84 -18.57
C TRP A 214 24.73 34.85 -18.75
N GLY A 215 25.44 35.86 -18.23
CA GLY A 215 26.90 35.92 -18.29
C GLY A 215 27.62 34.90 -17.38
N GLY A 216 26.90 34.27 -16.45
CA GLY A 216 27.44 33.22 -15.58
C GLY A 216 27.37 31.81 -16.17
N MET A 217 27.06 31.70 -17.47
CA MET A 217 26.95 30.45 -18.19
C MET A 217 28.32 29.78 -18.34
N ILE A 218 28.39 28.50 -17.99
CA ILE A 218 29.57 27.65 -18.14
C ILE A 218 29.47 26.97 -19.50
N SER A 219 30.26 27.44 -20.47
CA SER A 219 30.20 26.95 -21.85
C SER A 219 31.05 25.70 -22.13
N THR A 220 31.99 25.40 -21.24
CA THR A 220 32.89 24.24 -21.29
C THR A 220 32.86 23.48 -19.96
N PRO A 221 31.73 22.84 -19.59
CA PRO A 221 31.66 22.06 -18.35
C PRO A 221 32.56 20.83 -18.45
N ASP A 222 33.27 20.52 -17.36
CA ASP A 222 34.12 19.32 -17.28
C ASP A 222 33.28 18.02 -17.20
N GLU A 223 33.95 16.87 -17.36
CA GLU A 223 33.28 15.57 -17.38
C GLU A 223 32.55 15.25 -16.06
N VAL A 224 33.10 15.71 -14.93
CA VAL A 224 32.50 15.48 -13.61
C VAL A 224 31.18 16.24 -13.48
N LEU A 225 31.16 17.51 -13.89
CA LEU A 225 29.95 18.33 -13.89
C LEU A 225 28.92 17.78 -14.87
N GLN A 226 29.33 17.36 -16.07
CA GLN A 226 28.44 16.72 -17.05
C GLN A 226 27.83 15.43 -16.48
N ALA A 227 28.62 14.53 -15.90
CA ALA A 227 28.14 13.29 -15.30
C ALA A 227 27.16 13.54 -14.14
N MET A 228 27.43 14.58 -13.33
CA MET A 228 26.53 14.99 -12.25
C MET A 228 25.17 15.45 -12.78
N ILE A 229 25.15 16.32 -13.79
CA ILE A 229 23.89 16.80 -14.38
C ILE A 229 23.15 15.66 -15.08
N LYS A 230 23.86 14.81 -15.83
CA LYS A 230 23.29 13.62 -16.48
C LYS A 230 22.55 12.73 -15.47
N ARG A 231 23.19 12.44 -14.34
CA ARG A 231 22.59 11.63 -13.26
C ARG A 231 21.32 12.29 -12.72
N THR A 232 21.35 13.59 -12.45
CA THR A 232 20.16 14.32 -11.95
C THR A 232 19.03 14.33 -12.98
N LEU A 233 19.34 14.46 -14.28
CA LEU A 233 18.34 14.37 -15.35
C LEU A 233 17.69 12.98 -15.37
N SER A 234 18.48 11.91 -15.31
CA SER A 234 17.97 10.53 -15.23
C SER A 234 17.11 10.30 -13.97
N GLU A 235 17.55 10.77 -12.80
CA GLU A 235 16.77 10.69 -11.55
C GLU A 235 15.47 11.51 -11.60
N SER A 236 15.44 12.59 -12.39
CA SER A 236 14.25 13.41 -12.64
C SER A 236 13.29 12.84 -13.70
N GLY A 237 13.55 11.62 -14.20
CA GLY A 237 12.70 10.96 -15.18
C GLY A 237 12.92 11.40 -16.63
N CYS A 238 14.11 11.93 -16.96
CA CYS A 238 14.45 12.24 -18.35
C CYS A 238 14.35 10.98 -19.23
N PRO A 239 13.65 11.05 -20.38
CA PRO A 239 13.56 9.92 -21.30
C PRO A 239 14.96 9.44 -21.71
N PRO A 240 15.23 8.11 -21.63
CA PRO A 240 16.58 7.58 -21.85
C PRO A 240 17.07 7.75 -23.28
N HIS A 241 16.16 7.93 -24.24
CA HIS A 241 16.51 8.11 -25.65
C HIS A 241 17.00 9.53 -26.00
N ILE A 242 16.88 10.52 -25.09
CA ILE A 242 17.37 11.90 -25.33
C ILE A 242 18.45 12.36 -24.34
N VAL A 243 18.67 11.64 -23.23
CA VAL A 243 19.52 12.13 -22.13
C VAL A 243 20.98 12.32 -22.56
N ASP A 244 21.48 11.44 -23.43
CA ASP A 244 22.84 11.53 -23.95
C ASP A 244 22.99 12.73 -24.89
N ASP A 245 22.06 12.91 -25.82
CA ASP A 245 22.05 14.04 -26.76
C ASP A 245 21.94 15.40 -26.04
N LEU A 246 21.08 15.49 -25.02
CA LEU A 246 20.98 16.69 -24.17
C LEU A 246 22.29 17.03 -23.48
N MET A 247 23.03 16.01 -23.03
CA MET A 247 24.31 16.20 -22.36
C MET A 247 25.45 16.51 -23.35
N GLU A 248 25.42 15.97 -24.55
CA GLU A 248 26.32 16.41 -25.63
C GLU A 248 26.11 17.89 -25.96
N ASN A 249 24.84 18.32 -25.96
CA ASN A 249 24.39 19.69 -26.17
C ASN A 249 24.58 20.59 -24.93
N ALA A 250 25.27 20.13 -23.88
CA ALA A 250 25.64 20.94 -22.71
C ALA A 250 26.92 21.77 -22.90
N HIS A 251 27.65 21.54 -24.00
CA HIS A 251 28.97 22.12 -24.25
C HIS A 251 28.97 22.91 -25.56
N GLU A 252 29.67 24.05 -25.60
CA GLU A 252 29.70 24.95 -26.75
C GLU A 252 30.12 24.32 -28.08
N ARG A 253 30.88 23.23 -28.06
CA ARG A 253 31.28 22.45 -29.23
C ARG A 253 30.09 21.86 -30.02
N ARG A 254 28.92 21.74 -29.36
CA ARG A 254 27.66 21.21 -29.94
C ARG A 254 26.52 22.22 -29.88
N TRP A 255 26.79 23.45 -29.45
CA TRP A 255 25.77 24.49 -29.42
C TRP A 255 25.47 25.03 -30.82
N PRO A 256 24.23 25.49 -31.05
CA PRO A 256 23.84 26.07 -32.33
C PRO A 256 24.59 27.38 -32.60
N PRO A 257 24.62 27.86 -33.87
CA PRO A 257 25.43 28.99 -34.29
C PRO A 257 25.24 30.26 -33.44
N GLY A 258 24.03 30.51 -32.94
CA GLY A 258 23.68 31.64 -32.08
C GLY A 258 24.27 31.59 -30.66
N LEU A 259 24.90 30.48 -30.27
CA LEU A 259 25.51 30.27 -28.94
C LEU A 259 26.98 29.83 -29.00
N CYS A 260 27.49 29.48 -30.18
CA CYS A 260 28.74 28.71 -30.35
C CYS A 260 30.01 29.43 -29.87
N SER A 261 30.05 30.77 -29.85
CA SER A 261 31.24 31.56 -29.47
C SER A 261 30.92 32.60 -28.41
N LEU A 262 31.94 33.05 -27.67
CA LEU A 262 31.78 34.12 -26.67
C LEU A 262 31.24 35.42 -27.29
N GLU A 263 31.74 35.80 -28.46
CA GLU A 263 31.30 37.00 -29.18
C GLU A 263 29.82 36.89 -29.58
N THR A 264 29.44 35.76 -30.20
CA THR A 264 28.03 35.50 -30.52
C THR A 264 27.18 35.57 -29.27
N ARG A 265 27.69 35.03 -28.14
CA ARG A 265 26.92 35.01 -26.91
C ARG A 265 26.70 36.39 -26.31
N GLN A 266 27.65 37.30 -26.47
CA GLN A 266 27.51 38.69 -26.04
C GLN A 266 26.51 39.44 -26.93
N ASN A 267 26.59 39.25 -28.25
CA ASN A 267 25.71 39.89 -29.22
C ASN A 267 24.25 39.44 -29.09
N ASN A 268 24.02 38.14 -28.84
CA ASN A 268 22.68 37.55 -28.75
C ASN A 268 22.07 37.58 -27.35
N ARG A 269 22.75 38.17 -26.36
CA ARG A 269 22.35 38.11 -24.94
C ARG A 269 20.89 38.47 -24.67
N ARG A 270 20.35 39.47 -25.38
CA ARG A 270 18.95 39.91 -25.22
C ARG A 270 17.94 38.86 -25.68
N GLN A 271 18.32 38.01 -26.63
CA GLN A 271 17.43 36.97 -27.16
C GLN A 271 17.23 35.83 -26.15
N TYR A 272 18.18 35.62 -25.24
CA TYR A 272 18.11 34.51 -24.28
C TYR A 272 16.96 34.65 -23.28
N GLU A 273 16.54 35.89 -22.99
CA GLU A 273 15.40 36.16 -22.13
C GLU A 273 14.09 35.57 -22.68
N ASN A 274 14.05 35.25 -23.98
CA ASN A 274 12.90 34.63 -24.63
C ASN A 274 12.87 33.10 -24.50
N TYR A 275 13.92 32.46 -23.97
CA TYR A 275 13.90 31.02 -23.76
C TYR A 275 12.89 30.61 -22.68
N VAL A 276 12.15 29.55 -22.97
CA VAL A 276 11.40 28.78 -21.97
C VAL A 276 12.36 27.77 -21.36
N CYS A 277 12.84 28.09 -20.16
CA CYS A 277 13.78 27.26 -19.41
C CYS A 277 13.05 26.39 -18.38
N LYS A 278 13.46 25.13 -18.26
CA LYS A 278 13.02 24.20 -17.21
C LYS A 278 14.19 23.94 -16.24
N ARG A 279 13.94 23.97 -14.93
CA ARG A 279 14.98 23.82 -13.92
C ARG A 279 15.44 22.37 -13.81
N VAL A 280 16.75 22.15 -13.76
CA VAL A 280 17.31 20.88 -13.31
C VAL A 280 17.21 20.82 -11.78
N PRO A 281 16.52 19.84 -11.18
CA PRO A 281 16.26 19.81 -9.74
C PRO A 281 17.54 19.90 -8.89
N GLY A 282 17.60 20.86 -7.97
CA GLY A 282 18.73 21.02 -7.06
C GLY A 282 20.05 21.46 -7.71
N LYS A 283 20.05 21.86 -8.99
CA LYS A 283 21.25 22.31 -9.71
C LYS A 283 21.10 23.73 -10.22
N GLN A 284 22.23 24.41 -10.44
CA GLN A 284 22.29 25.64 -11.25
C GLN A 284 22.44 25.24 -12.72
N ALA A 285 21.43 24.55 -13.25
CA ALA A 285 21.31 24.24 -14.66
C ALA A 285 19.85 24.33 -15.10
N VAL A 286 19.65 24.60 -16.38
CA VAL A 286 18.34 24.55 -17.03
C VAL A 286 18.39 23.67 -18.27
N VAL A 287 17.26 23.03 -18.56
CA VAL A 287 16.98 22.36 -19.83
C VAL A 287 16.13 23.30 -20.67
N VAL A 288 16.52 23.48 -21.93
CA VAL A 288 15.79 24.27 -22.92
C VAL A 288 15.39 23.31 -24.04
N LEU A 289 14.18 22.77 -23.95
CA LEU A 289 13.69 21.75 -24.86
C LEU A 289 13.15 22.38 -26.15
N HIS A 290 13.37 21.72 -27.28
CA HIS A 290 12.87 22.19 -28.57
C HIS A 290 11.33 22.30 -28.59
N CYS A 291 10.63 21.34 -27.99
CA CYS A 291 9.17 21.34 -27.92
C CYS A 291 8.56 22.55 -27.18
N ASP A 292 9.29 23.17 -26.25
CA ASP A 292 8.85 24.36 -25.52
C ASP A 292 9.33 25.68 -26.16
N ASN A 293 10.22 25.61 -27.15
CA ASN A 293 10.94 26.75 -27.71
C ASN A 293 10.82 26.84 -29.23
N THR A 294 9.70 26.38 -29.79
CA THR A 294 9.42 26.43 -31.24
C THR A 294 9.30 27.86 -31.78
N HIS A 295 9.18 28.86 -30.91
CA HIS A 295 9.19 30.29 -31.25
C HIS A 295 10.60 30.87 -31.39
N MET A 296 11.63 30.17 -30.92
CA MET A 296 13.03 30.58 -31.08
C MET A 296 13.52 30.21 -32.48
N SER A 297 14.46 30.98 -33.04
CA SER A 297 15.03 30.69 -34.36
C SER A 297 15.87 29.42 -34.34
N ASP A 298 15.99 28.75 -35.49
CA ASP A 298 16.81 27.54 -35.65
C ASP A 298 18.28 27.76 -35.28
N ASP A 299 18.82 28.97 -35.49
CA ASP A 299 20.18 29.33 -35.07
C ASP A 299 20.38 29.35 -33.55
N MET A 300 19.31 29.31 -32.76
CA MET A 300 19.30 29.41 -31.31
C MET A 300 18.89 28.09 -30.64
N MET A 301 18.51 27.07 -31.41
CA MET A 301 17.99 25.81 -30.89
C MET A 301 18.62 24.60 -31.60
N VAL A 302 18.58 23.46 -30.94
CA VAL A 302 18.97 22.17 -31.50
C VAL A 302 18.06 21.09 -30.92
N GLU A 303 17.72 20.07 -31.71
CA GLU A 303 16.99 18.91 -31.22
C GLU A 303 17.92 17.98 -30.41
N PRO A 304 17.43 17.32 -29.35
CA PRO A 304 16.09 17.45 -28.74
C PRO A 304 15.96 18.68 -27.82
N GLY A 305 17.09 19.32 -27.49
CA GLY A 305 17.18 20.52 -26.69
C GLY A 305 18.61 20.83 -26.27
N LEU A 306 18.76 21.82 -25.39
CA LEU A 306 20.02 22.28 -24.81
C LEU A 306 20.01 22.09 -23.29
N VAL A 307 21.20 21.84 -22.72
CA VAL A 307 21.43 21.96 -21.28
C VAL A 307 22.36 23.13 -21.05
N MET A 308 21.95 24.11 -20.26
CA MET A 308 22.76 25.27 -19.94
C MET A 308 23.09 25.25 -18.45
N ILE A 309 24.38 25.22 -18.14
CA ILE A 309 24.90 25.16 -16.76
C ILE A 309 25.42 26.53 -16.36
N PHE A 310 25.15 26.95 -15.13
CA PHE A 310 25.51 28.27 -14.64
C PHE A 310 26.23 28.16 -13.29
N ALA A 311 27.12 29.11 -13.01
CA ALA A 311 27.70 29.23 -11.69
C ALA A 311 26.65 29.67 -10.64
N HIS A 312 25.68 30.49 -11.06
CA HIS A 312 24.64 31.10 -10.22
C HIS A 312 23.59 31.81 -11.09
N GLY A 313 22.45 32.16 -10.51
CA GLY A 313 21.44 33.02 -11.16
C GLY A 313 20.26 32.28 -11.78
N ILE A 314 19.99 31.04 -11.37
CA ILE A 314 18.75 30.32 -11.71
C ILE A 314 17.79 30.38 -10.53
N GLU A 315 16.62 30.96 -10.77
CA GLU A 315 15.47 31.01 -9.87
C GLU A 315 14.40 30.01 -10.33
#